data_AF-A0A947Y7H3-F1
#
_entry.id   AF-A0A947Y7H3-F1
#
_cell.length_a   1.000
_cell.length_b   1.000
_cell.length_c   1.000
_cell.angle_alpha   90.00
_cell.angle_beta   90.00
_cell.angle_gamma   90.00
#
_symmetry.space_group_name_H-M   'P 1'
#
loop_
_entity.id
_entity.type
_entity.pdbx_description
1 polymer ?
#
loop_
_entity_poly.entity_id
_entity_poly.type
_entity_poly.pdbx_seq_one_letter_code
_entity_poly.pdbx_strand_id
1 'polypeptide(L)'
;MKLLLDENLSRRLVPFLQEAYPGSSQVWQHAGQHDYVLVTRDADFYDLSLTRGAPPAVLWLRINNPDKSEVLRLLTDRRDAIREAFAAGATCVELWP
;
A
#
# COMPACT_ATOMS: atom_id res chain seq x y z
N MET A 1 -11.97 -17.35 -9.76
CA MET A 1 -11.03 -16.20 -9.73
C MET A 1 -11.07 -15.56 -8.34
N LYS A 2 -10.08 -14.76 -7.97
CA LYS A 2 -10.03 -14.04 -6.67
C LYS A 2 -10.09 -12.54 -6.91
N LEU A 3 -10.69 -11.81 -5.98
CA LEU A 3 -10.80 -10.35 -6.05
C LEU A 3 -9.94 -9.73 -4.95
N LEU A 4 -9.10 -8.77 -5.34
CA LEU A 4 -8.44 -7.85 -4.41
C LEU A 4 -9.22 -6.55 -4.43
N LEU A 5 -9.81 -6.22 -3.29
CA LEU A 5 -10.65 -5.04 -3.14
C LEU A 5 -9.78 -3.89 -2.68
N ASP A 6 -9.93 -2.74 -3.33
CA ASP A 6 -9.41 -1.47 -2.85
C ASP A 6 -10.03 -1.11 -1.48
N GLU A 7 -9.31 -0.39 -0.62
CA GLU A 7 -9.81 0.05 0.71
C GLU A 7 -10.97 1.05 0.59
N ASN A 8 -11.16 1.65 -0.59
CA ASN A 8 -12.35 2.44 -0.92
C ASN A 8 -13.65 1.59 -0.98
N LEU A 9 -13.55 0.26 -0.99
CA LEU A 9 -14.69 -0.65 -0.92
C LEU A 9 -14.84 -1.24 0.48
N SER A 10 -16.08 -1.32 0.95
CA SER A 10 -16.37 -1.84 2.30
C SER A 10 -15.81 -3.24 2.51
N ARG A 11 -14.94 -3.40 3.52
CA ARG A 11 -14.42 -4.70 3.97
C ARG A 11 -15.50 -5.72 4.33
N ARG A 12 -16.73 -5.26 4.63
CA ARG A 12 -17.88 -6.13 4.95
C ARG A 12 -18.35 -6.95 3.75
N LEU A 13 -17.92 -6.64 2.53
CA LEU A 13 -18.21 -7.44 1.34
C LEU A 13 -17.44 -8.76 1.34
N VAL A 14 -16.24 -8.80 1.93
CA VAL A 14 -15.32 -9.95 1.85
C VAL A 14 -15.96 -11.27 2.31
N PRO A 15 -16.68 -11.35 3.45
CA PRO A 15 -17.36 -12.59 3.86
C PRO A 15 -18.38 -13.09 2.84
N PHE A 16 -19.17 -12.21 2.23
CA PHE A 16 -20.19 -12.58 1.24
C PHE A 16 -19.58 -12.97 -0.11
N LEU A 17 -18.42 -12.40 -0.45
CA LEU A 17 -17.70 -12.76 -1.66
C LEU A 17 -17.02 -14.13 -1.59
N GLN A 18 -16.85 -14.73 -0.41
CA GLN A 18 -16.14 -16.01 -0.29
C GLN A 18 -16.86 -17.15 -1.01
N GLU A 19 -18.19 -17.11 -1.12
CA GLU A 19 -18.97 -18.16 -1.81
C GLU A 19 -18.69 -18.14 -3.32
N ALA A 20 -18.77 -16.97 -3.96
CA ALA A 20 -18.59 -16.83 -5.40
C ALA A 20 -17.11 -16.66 -5.82
N TYR A 21 -16.30 -16.06 -4.96
CA TYR A 21 -14.90 -15.69 -5.20
C TYR A 21 -14.01 -16.05 -3.99
N PRO A 22 -13.81 -17.35 -3.73
CA PRO A 22 -13.07 -17.82 -2.56
C PRO A 22 -11.62 -17.33 -2.56
N GLY A 23 -11.19 -16.76 -1.43
CA GLY A 23 -9.86 -16.18 -1.25
C GLY A 23 -9.76 -14.71 -1.68
N SER A 24 -10.89 -14.05 -1.93
CA SER A 24 -10.92 -12.59 -2.10
C SER A 24 -10.62 -11.89 -0.78
N SER A 25 -9.92 -10.75 -0.83
CA SER A 25 -9.52 -9.99 0.35
C SER A 25 -9.36 -8.51 0.03
N GLN A 26 -9.16 -7.69 1.06
CA GLN A 26 -8.82 -6.28 0.89
C GLN A 26 -7.33 -6.12 0.58
N VAL A 27 -6.97 -5.09 -0.21
CA VAL A 27 -5.60 -4.80 -0.63
C VAL A 27 -4.67 -4.63 0.56
N TRP A 28 -5.12 -3.97 1.64
CA TRP A 28 -4.36 -3.83 2.88
C TRP A 28 -4.00 -5.19 3.47
N GLN A 29 -5.03 -6.02 3.71
CA GLN A 29 -4.84 -7.34 4.30
C GLN A 29 -3.96 -8.22 3.43
N HIS A 30 -4.18 -8.21 2.12
CA HIS A 30 -3.39 -9.01 1.19
C HIS A 30 -1.92 -8.60 1.20
N ALA A 31 -1.63 -7.30 1.10
CA ALA A 31 -0.27 -6.82 1.13
C ALA A 31 0.44 -7.18 2.43
N GLY A 32 -0.26 -7.07 3.58
CA GLY A 32 0.32 -7.43 4.86
C GLY A 32 0.55 -8.93 5.06
N GLN A 33 -0.25 -9.80 4.44
CA GLN A 33 -0.09 -11.26 4.51
C GLN A 33 0.99 -11.81 3.59
N HIS A 34 1.44 -11.01 2.61
CA HIS A 34 2.35 -11.44 1.55
C HIS A 34 3.61 -10.57 1.47
N ASP A 35 3.98 -9.90 2.56
CA ASP A 35 5.21 -9.11 2.70
C ASP A 35 5.40 -8.01 1.65
N TYR A 36 4.30 -7.41 1.18
CA TYR A 36 4.36 -6.27 0.28
C TYR A 36 4.43 -4.95 1.03
N VAL A 37 5.18 -3.99 0.45
CA VAL A 37 5.01 -2.56 0.74
C VAL A 37 3.97 -2.00 -0.22
N LEU A 38 2.95 -1.33 0.31
CA LEU A 38 1.94 -0.66 -0.50
C LEU A 38 2.45 0.68 -1.00
N VAL A 39 2.60 0.83 -2.32
CA VAL A 39 2.94 2.11 -2.94
C VAL A 39 1.67 2.79 -3.43
N THR A 40 1.40 4.01 -2.97
CA THR A 40 0.14 4.70 -3.27
C THR A 40 0.32 6.21 -3.33
N ARG A 41 -0.63 6.90 -3.96
CA ARG A 41 -0.80 8.37 -3.89
C ARG A 41 -1.98 8.77 -3.00
N ASP A 42 -2.82 7.82 -2.61
CA ASP A 42 -4.05 8.08 -1.87
C ASP A 42 -3.76 8.21 -0.37
N ALA A 43 -4.29 9.27 0.24
CA ALA A 43 -4.07 9.60 1.64
C ALA A 43 -4.68 8.56 2.61
N ASP A 44 -5.74 7.87 2.20
CA ASP A 44 -6.43 6.90 3.05
C ASP A 44 -5.50 5.77 3.50
N PHE A 45 -4.53 5.37 2.68
CA PHE A 45 -3.53 4.38 3.06
C PHE A 45 -2.51 4.90 4.08
N TYR A 46 -2.20 6.21 4.05
CA TYR A 46 -1.42 6.84 5.10
C TYR A 46 -2.18 6.82 6.43
N ASP A 47 -3.46 7.20 6.42
CA ASP A 47 -4.30 7.14 7.62
C ASP A 47 -4.45 5.70 8.16
N LEU A 48 -4.55 4.72 7.25
CA LEU A 48 -4.51 3.30 7.62
C LEU A 48 -3.18 2.91 8.26
N SER A 49 -2.05 3.40 7.78
CA SER A 49 -0.73 3.12 8.38
C SER A 49 -0.60 3.69 9.80
N LEU A 50 -1.23 4.82 10.08
CA LEU A 50 -1.25 5.43 11.41
C LEU A 50 -2.18 4.66 12.37
N THR A 51 -3.32 4.21 11.87
CA THR A 51 -4.35 3.56 12.69
C THR A 51 -4.13 2.07 12.88
N ARG A 52 -3.57 1.37 11.89
CA ARG A 52 -3.36 -0.09 11.90
C ARG A 52 -1.88 -0.48 12.05
N GLY A 53 -0.94 0.43 11.82
CA GLY A 53 0.50 0.11 11.80
C GLY A 53 0.88 -0.80 10.63
N ALA A 54 2.10 -1.33 10.64
CA ALA A 54 2.52 -2.37 9.71
C ALA A 54 2.24 -3.77 10.29
N PRO A 55 2.04 -4.81 9.45
CA PRO A 55 2.04 -4.79 7.98
C PRO A 55 0.65 -4.55 7.34
N PRO A 56 0.60 -4.08 6.07
CA PRO A 56 1.71 -3.68 5.21
C PRO A 56 2.29 -2.33 5.61
N ALA A 57 3.58 -2.13 5.31
CA ALA A 57 4.15 -0.79 5.33
C ALA A 57 3.70 0.00 4.09
N VAL A 58 3.66 1.33 4.19
CA VAL A 58 3.17 2.20 3.12
C VAL A 58 4.29 3.09 2.59
N LEU A 59 4.41 3.18 1.28
CA LEU A 59 5.23 4.16 0.58
C LEU A 59 4.31 5.16 -0.11
N TRP A 60 4.16 6.35 0.48
CA TRP A 60 3.24 7.36 0.01
C TRP A 60 3.94 8.34 -0.93
N LEU A 61 3.56 8.33 -2.20
CA LEU A 61 4.10 9.21 -3.22
C LEU A 61 3.38 10.57 -3.18
N ARG A 62 4.09 11.59 -2.69
CA ARG A 62 3.62 12.98 -2.56
C ARG A 62 3.93 13.78 -3.84
N ILE A 63 3.42 13.28 -4.96
CA ILE A 63 3.67 13.82 -6.31
C ILE A 63 2.35 14.08 -7.05
N ASN A 64 2.27 15.19 -7.77
CA ASN A 64 1.05 15.60 -8.46
C ASN A 64 1.12 15.32 -9.97
N ASN A 65 0.24 14.44 -10.46
CA ASN A 65 0.14 14.03 -11.85
C ASN A 65 1.49 13.69 -12.54
N PRO A 66 2.32 12.82 -11.92
CA PRO A 66 3.62 12.45 -12.47
C PRO A 66 3.46 11.65 -13.76
N ASP A 67 4.45 11.73 -14.65
CA ASP A 67 4.60 10.73 -15.68
C ASP A 67 5.28 9.46 -15.15
N LYS A 68 5.33 8.42 -15.98
CA LYS A 68 5.92 7.13 -15.59
C LYS A 68 7.41 7.23 -15.24
N SER A 69 8.13 8.13 -15.92
CA SER A 69 9.57 8.31 -15.73
C SER A 69 9.89 9.00 -14.41
N GLU A 70 9.04 9.96 -13.99
CA GLU A 70 9.17 10.64 -12.71
C GLU A 70 8.95 9.65 -11.54
N VAL A 71 7.89 8.83 -11.59
CA VAL A 71 7.66 7.79 -10.58
C VAL A 71 8.82 6.81 -10.53
N LEU A 72 9.30 6.35 -11.69
CA LEU A 72 10.42 5.41 -11.76
C LEU A 72 11.67 5.98 -11.11
N ARG A 73 12.06 7.21 -11.49
CA ARG A 73 13.22 7.90 -10.92
C ARG A 73 13.08 8.07 -9.41
N LEU A 74 11.92 8.53 -8.94
CA LEU A 74 11.70 8.75 -7.51
C LEU A 74 11.91 7.44 -6.70
N LEU A 75 11.38 6.33 -7.20
CA LEU A 75 11.54 5.02 -6.55
C LEU A 75 12.96 4.48 -6.65
N THR A 76 13.64 4.65 -7.79
CA THR A 76 15.00 4.14 -7.98
C THR A 76 16.05 4.95 -7.23
N ASP A 77 15.95 6.28 -7.29
CA ASP A 77 16.94 7.21 -6.74
C ASP A 77 16.87 7.24 -5.21
N ARG A 78 15.69 6.99 -4.63
CA ARG A 78 15.47 6.96 -3.18
C ARG A 78 15.55 5.54 -2.58
N ARG A 79 15.94 4.52 -3.36
CA ARG A 79 15.92 3.11 -2.95
C ARG A 79 16.54 2.85 -1.58
N ASP A 80 17.74 3.38 -1.32
CA ASP A 80 18.45 3.09 -0.08
C ASP A 80 17.79 3.77 1.12
N ALA A 81 17.33 5.02 0.97
CA ALA A 81 16.56 5.71 2.00
C ALA A 81 15.24 4.98 2.35
N ILE A 82 14.54 4.46 1.33
CA ILE A 82 13.32 3.65 1.53
C ILE A 82 13.64 2.39 2.34
N ARG A 83 14.71 1.68 1.97
CA ARG A 83 15.13 0.45 2.66
C ARG A 83 15.53 0.71 4.10
N GLU A 84 16.32 1.76 4.33
CA GLU A 84 16.76 2.16 5.67
C GLU A 84 15.59 2.54 6.56
N ALA A 85 14.63 3.31 6.05
CA ALA A 85 13.45 3.73 6.81
C ALA A 85 12.59 2.52 7.24
N PHE A 86 12.29 1.59 6.33
CA PHE A 86 11.53 0.39 6.69
C PHE A 86 12.31 -0.57 7.59
N ALA A 87 13.64 -0.67 7.41
CA ALA A 87 14.49 -1.44 8.32
C ALA A 87 14.53 -0.82 9.74
N ALA A 88 14.38 0.49 9.85
CA ALA A 88 14.23 1.21 11.12
C ALA A 88 12.83 1.09 11.74
N GLY A 89 11.90 0.37 11.10
CA GLY A 89 10.55 0.12 11.61
C GLY A 89 9.51 1.17 11.22
N ALA A 90 9.78 2.01 10.23
CA ALA A 90 8.78 2.94 9.70
C ALA A 90 7.54 2.17 9.19
N THR A 91 6.35 2.59 9.59
CA THR A 91 5.10 2.03 9.06
C THR A 91 4.66 2.74 7.77
N CYS A 92 5.07 4.01 7.60
CA CYS A 92 4.88 4.77 6.38
C CYS A 92 6.12 5.63 6.08
N VAL A 93 6.48 5.70 4.80
CA VAL A 93 7.52 6.57 4.27
C VAL A 93 6.91 7.44 3.20
N GLU A 94 7.07 8.75 3.33
CA GLU A 94 6.65 9.72 2.31
C GLU A 94 7.78 10.00 1.34
N LEU A 95 7.48 9.99 0.04
CA LEU A 95 8.42 10.40 -1.00
C LEU A 95 7.93 11.66 -1.69
N TRP A 96 8.77 12.68 -1.63
CA TRP A 96 8.63 13.95 -2.34
C TRP A 96 9.60 13.97 -3.53
N PRO A 97 9.31 14.75 -4.60
CA PRO A 97 10.20 14.91 -5.75
C PRO A 97 11.67 15.21 -5.38
#